data_AF-A0A6V8D9Z3-F1
#
_entry.id   AF-A0A6V8D9Z3-F1
#
_cell.length_a   1.000
_cell.length_b   1.000
_cell.length_c   1.000
_cell.angle_alpha   90.00
_cell.angle_beta   90.00
_cell.angle_gamma   90.00
#
_symmetry.space_group_name_H-M   'P 1'
#
loop_
_entity.id
_entity.type
_entity.pdbx_description
1 polymer ?
#
loop_
_entity_poly.entity_id
_entity_poly.type
_entity_poly.pdbx_seq_one_letter_code
_entity_poly.pdbx_strand_id
1 'polypeptide(L)'
;MEEEEAPESTQDDDDWLAAEIATGLTFASSNAVMLTEAKGLHPMARSIAVLVIVVSLLGFVNGLDFASPEQGVVRPDEFVYAMSRAAPEDTAIFRGTVDDHRGMGLEDVTVIVQWESGNQWVFEETQTNAQGEYLLENLTPGLVRVDLVFERDNHTDVLSNRVLLSPPALFEPYGFTTVNFDFPSQAEFSASPCNNGAETCELRTIDNTPEQMEHPLMDPAAAGLYVVIGFGFMGLALISGGFSIASLRLGSLPLLRVASVLSLFTMGHFYSACILGLTAVILTFLVPRRLVPVMS
;
A
#
# COMPACT_ATOMS: atom_id res chain seq x y z
N MET A 1 -39.84 -24.56 -48.06
CA MET A 1 -38.61 -24.12 -47.38
C MET A 1 -39.11 -23.32 -46.20
N GLU A 2 -38.90 -23.88 -45.02
CA GLU A 2 -39.65 -23.62 -43.79
C GLU A 2 -39.70 -22.15 -43.37
N GLU A 3 -40.86 -21.72 -42.85
CA GLU A 3 -40.97 -20.58 -41.94
C GLU A 3 -40.50 -21.06 -40.56
N GLU A 4 -39.45 -20.41 -40.06
CA GLU A 4 -38.84 -20.69 -38.76
C GLU A 4 -39.65 -19.97 -37.68
N GLU A 5 -40.43 -20.72 -36.90
CA GLU A 5 -41.12 -20.23 -35.70
C GLU A 5 -40.10 -19.81 -34.64
N ALA A 6 -40.20 -18.55 -34.20
CA ALA A 6 -39.47 -18.06 -33.04
C ALA A 6 -39.96 -18.76 -31.76
N PRO A 7 -39.08 -19.08 -30.79
CA PRO A 7 -39.48 -19.84 -29.62
C PRO A 7 -40.37 -18.99 -28.71
N GLU A 8 -41.50 -19.58 -28.29
CA GLU A 8 -42.39 -19.06 -27.26
C GLU A 8 -41.59 -18.64 -26.02
N SER A 9 -41.72 -17.38 -25.65
CA SER A 9 -41.33 -16.88 -24.33
C SER A 9 -42.18 -17.57 -23.28
N THR A 10 -41.50 -18.21 -22.32
CA THR A 10 -42.04 -18.91 -21.16
C THR A 10 -43.22 -18.18 -20.51
N GLN A 11 -44.41 -18.73 -20.72
CA GLN A 11 -45.70 -18.28 -20.19
C GLN A 11 -45.84 -18.47 -18.66
N ASP A 12 -44.82 -19.02 -17.99
CA ASP A 12 -44.82 -19.30 -16.55
C ASP A 12 -44.47 -18.07 -15.67
N ASP A 13 -43.79 -17.05 -16.22
CA ASP A 13 -43.36 -15.88 -15.43
C ASP A 13 -44.47 -14.82 -15.26
N ASP A 14 -45.45 -14.77 -16.16
CA ASP A 14 -46.58 -13.83 -16.07
C ASP A 14 -47.72 -14.40 -15.19
N ASP A 15 -47.84 -15.73 -15.11
CA ASP A 15 -48.95 -16.40 -14.42
C ASP A 15 -48.80 -16.39 -12.89
N TRP A 16 -47.55 -16.40 -12.36
CA TRP A 16 -47.32 -16.27 -10.92
C TRP A 16 -47.59 -14.85 -10.39
N LEU A 17 -47.27 -13.82 -11.19
CA LEU A 17 -47.57 -12.43 -10.84
C LEU A 17 -49.09 -12.17 -10.84
N ALA A 18 -49.80 -12.69 -11.84
CA ALA A 18 -51.25 -12.52 -11.96
C ALA A 18 -52.03 -13.20 -10.82
N ALA A 19 -51.61 -14.39 -10.39
CA ALA A 19 -52.28 -15.14 -9.32
C ALA A 19 -52.13 -14.49 -7.93
N GLU A 20 -50.99 -13.83 -7.65
CA GLU A 20 -50.72 -13.24 -6.33
C GLU A 20 -51.34 -11.82 -6.17
N ILE A 21 -51.52 -11.10 -7.29
CA ILE A 21 -52.18 -9.78 -7.31
C ILE A 21 -53.66 -9.87 -6.87
N ALA A 22 -54.32 -11.01 -7.09
CA ALA A 22 -55.74 -11.20 -6.78
C ALA A 22 -56.07 -11.24 -5.26
N THR A 23 -55.08 -11.44 -4.39
CA THR A 23 -55.27 -11.60 -2.94
C THR A 23 -54.68 -10.45 -2.09
N GLY A 24 -54.16 -9.40 -2.74
CA GLY A 24 -53.52 -8.28 -2.06
C GLY A 24 -54.49 -7.22 -1.52
N LEU A 25 -54.14 -6.62 -0.37
CA LEU A 25 -54.77 -5.43 0.18
C LEU A 25 -54.79 -4.29 -0.85
N THR A 26 -55.97 -3.82 -1.22
CA THR A 26 -56.16 -2.73 -2.17
C THR A 26 -56.60 -1.43 -1.49
N PHE A 27 -56.13 -0.28 -1.98
CA PHE A 27 -56.63 1.03 -1.55
C PHE A 27 -58.06 1.25 -2.06
N ALA A 28 -59.01 1.47 -1.15
CA ALA A 28 -60.44 1.62 -1.46
C ALA A 28 -60.78 2.78 -2.42
N SER A 29 -59.91 3.79 -2.52
CA SER A 29 -60.11 4.96 -3.39
C SER A 29 -59.59 4.78 -4.82
N SER A 30 -58.68 3.84 -5.06
CA SER A 30 -57.97 3.73 -6.34
C SER A 30 -57.80 2.31 -6.87
N ASN A 31 -58.25 1.28 -6.13
CA ASN A 31 -57.97 -0.14 -6.40
C ASN A 31 -56.48 -0.46 -6.57
N ALA A 32 -55.56 0.43 -6.15
CA ALA A 32 -54.13 0.17 -6.20
C ALA A 32 -53.77 -0.91 -5.16
N VAL A 33 -52.96 -1.90 -5.54
CA VAL A 33 -52.52 -2.98 -4.65
C VAL A 33 -51.35 -2.52 -3.81
N MET A 34 -51.41 -2.73 -2.50
CA MET A 34 -50.31 -2.44 -1.59
C MET A 34 -49.24 -3.53 -1.72
N LEU A 35 -48.03 -3.13 -2.11
CA LEU A 35 -46.88 -4.01 -2.26
C LEU A 35 -45.91 -3.81 -1.09
N THR A 36 -45.41 -4.90 -0.53
CA THR A 36 -44.29 -4.93 0.43
C THR A 36 -43.08 -5.59 -0.21
N GLU A 37 -41.88 -5.31 0.31
CA GLU A 37 -40.69 -6.05 -0.11
C GLU A 37 -40.79 -7.52 0.33
N ALA A 38 -40.53 -8.42 -0.61
CA ALA A 38 -40.50 -9.85 -0.34
C ALA A 38 -39.32 -10.20 0.57
N LYS A 39 -39.54 -11.11 1.53
CA LYS A 39 -38.45 -11.62 2.37
C LYS A 39 -37.45 -12.41 1.53
N GLY A 40 -36.17 -12.08 1.68
CA GLY A 40 -35.06 -12.84 1.11
C GLY A 40 -34.43 -12.19 -0.11
N LEU A 41 -33.12 -12.42 -0.25
CA LEU A 41 -32.31 -11.80 -1.30
C LEU A 41 -32.59 -12.44 -2.68
N HIS A 42 -32.79 -11.62 -3.71
CA HIS A 42 -32.94 -12.04 -5.11
C HIS A 42 -31.74 -12.92 -5.54
N PRO A 43 -31.93 -13.97 -6.38
CA PRO A 43 -30.84 -14.86 -6.81
C PRO A 43 -29.62 -14.12 -7.38
N MET A 44 -29.84 -13.09 -8.21
CA MET A 44 -28.74 -12.24 -8.71
C MET A 44 -27.98 -11.54 -7.58
N ALA A 45 -28.67 -11.00 -6.58
CA ALA A 45 -28.04 -10.36 -5.44
C ALA A 45 -27.27 -11.37 -4.56
N ARG A 46 -27.67 -12.64 -4.52
CA ARG A 46 -26.86 -13.70 -3.88
C ARG A 46 -25.56 -13.94 -4.62
N SER A 47 -25.59 -14.01 -5.96
CA SER A 47 -24.38 -14.14 -6.78
C SER A 47 -23.45 -12.95 -6.60
N ILE A 48 -24.00 -11.73 -6.54
CA ILE A 48 -23.22 -10.51 -6.29
C ILE A 48 -22.60 -10.55 -4.90
N ALA A 49 -23.30 -11.02 -3.87
CA ALA A 49 -22.73 -11.18 -2.54
C ALA A 49 -21.55 -12.18 -2.51
N VAL A 50 -21.66 -13.30 -3.23
CA VAL A 50 -20.54 -14.25 -3.39
C VAL A 50 -19.36 -13.58 -4.11
N LEU A 51 -19.62 -12.82 -5.18
CA LEU A 51 -18.59 -12.03 -5.86
C LEU A 51 -17.90 -11.07 -4.88
N VAL A 52 -18.65 -10.30 -4.09
CA VAL A 52 -18.08 -9.36 -3.11
C VAL A 52 -17.23 -10.09 -2.05
N ILE A 53 -17.61 -11.31 -1.64
CA ILE A 53 -16.77 -12.13 -0.75
C ILE A 53 -15.43 -12.47 -1.42
N VAL A 54 -15.45 -12.92 -2.67
CA VAL A 54 -14.21 -13.20 -3.42
C VAL A 54 -13.36 -11.93 -3.57
N VAL A 55 -13.98 -10.79 -3.91
CA VAL A 55 -13.28 -9.50 -4.01
C VAL A 55 -12.70 -9.09 -2.67
N SER A 56 -13.40 -9.32 -1.56
CA SER A 56 -12.88 -9.03 -0.22
C SER A 56 -11.64 -9.86 0.13
N LEU A 57 -11.59 -11.14 -0.30
CA LEU A 57 -10.40 -11.97 -0.14
C LEU A 57 -9.22 -11.43 -0.95
N LEU A 58 -9.46 -10.98 -2.20
CA LEU A 58 -8.43 -10.32 -3.01
C LEU A 58 -7.95 -9.02 -2.35
N GLY A 59 -8.88 -8.22 -1.80
CA GLY A 59 -8.55 -7.01 -1.06
C GLY A 59 -7.71 -7.29 0.19
N PHE A 60 -7.96 -8.40 0.86
CA PHE A 60 -7.15 -8.84 2.00
C PHE A 60 -5.74 -9.24 1.56
N VAL A 61 -5.60 -9.98 0.46
CA VAL A 61 -4.29 -10.33 -0.12
C VAL A 61 -3.52 -9.07 -0.54
N ASN A 62 -4.20 -8.08 -1.14
CA ASN A 62 -3.58 -6.78 -1.44
C ASN A 62 -3.10 -6.08 -0.16
N GLY A 63 -3.90 -6.11 0.91
CA GLY A 63 -3.50 -5.54 2.19
C GLY A 63 -2.28 -6.24 2.81
N LEU A 64 -2.18 -7.56 2.67
CA LEU A 64 -0.99 -8.33 3.08
C LEU A 64 0.24 -7.90 2.27
N ASP A 65 0.10 -7.73 0.96
CA ASP A 65 1.18 -7.31 0.06
C ASP A 65 1.78 -5.96 0.48
N PHE A 66 0.93 -4.96 0.76
CA PHE A 66 1.34 -3.65 1.26
C PHE A 66 1.94 -3.70 2.68
N ALA A 67 1.50 -4.66 3.51
CA ALA A 67 2.01 -4.84 4.86
C ALA A 67 3.35 -5.58 4.90
N SER A 68 3.79 -6.17 3.79
CA SER A 68 5.07 -6.88 3.65
C SER A 68 6.04 -6.07 2.76
N PRO A 69 6.71 -5.03 3.28
CA PRO A 69 7.49 -4.09 2.46
C PRO A 69 8.68 -4.74 1.72
N GLU A 70 9.28 -5.80 2.25
CA GLU A 70 10.44 -6.47 1.64
C GLU A 70 10.05 -7.63 0.71
N GLN A 71 8.89 -8.26 0.94
CA GLN A 71 8.48 -9.49 0.24
C GLN A 71 7.29 -9.29 -0.69
N GLY A 72 6.61 -8.15 -0.58
CA GLY A 72 5.47 -7.80 -1.41
C GLY A 72 5.87 -7.48 -2.85
N VAL A 73 4.88 -7.53 -3.73
CA VAL A 73 4.96 -6.99 -5.10
C VAL A 73 5.01 -5.46 -5.05
N VAL A 74 4.29 -4.84 -4.11
CA VAL A 74 4.38 -3.40 -3.86
C VAL A 74 5.50 -3.11 -2.86
N ARG A 75 6.64 -2.68 -3.39
CA ARG A 75 7.85 -2.34 -2.65
C ARG A 75 7.96 -0.81 -2.45
N PRO A 76 7.96 -0.30 -1.20
CA PRO A 76 7.97 1.14 -0.94
C PRO A 76 9.20 1.87 -1.50
N ASP A 77 10.36 1.25 -1.38
CA ASP A 77 11.65 1.70 -1.90
C ASP A 77 11.62 1.88 -3.42
N GLU A 78 11.04 0.93 -4.16
CA GLU A 78 10.87 1.06 -5.61
C GLU A 78 9.96 2.23 -6.00
N PHE A 79 8.90 2.50 -5.23
CA PHE A 79 8.00 3.61 -5.49
C PHE A 79 8.66 4.97 -5.20
N VAL A 80 9.35 5.09 -4.07
CA VAL A 80 10.10 6.31 -3.71
C VAL A 80 11.21 6.56 -4.73
N TYR A 81 11.90 5.51 -5.19
CA TYR A 81 12.90 5.60 -6.25
C TYR A 81 12.30 6.02 -7.59
N ALA A 82 11.14 5.47 -7.98
CA ALA A 82 10.47 5.89 -9.20
C ALA A 82 10.06 7.37 -9.16
N MET A 83 9.62 7.86 -7.98
CA MET A 83 9.25 9.25 -7.78
C MET A 83 10.46 10.19 -7.76
N SER A 84 11.59 9.76 -7.19
CA SER A 84 12.82 10.57 -7.14
C SER A 84 13.44 10.82 -8.51
N ARG A 85 13.30 9.89 -9.46
CA ARG A 85 13.78 10.10 -10.85
C ARG A 85 13.11 11.25 -11.60
N ALA A 86 11.91 11.66 -11.18
CA ALA A 86 11.19 12.79 -11.78
C ALA A 86 11.25 14.05 -10.89
N ALA A 87 11.93 13.99 -9.75
CA ALA A 87 12.03 15.10 -8.82
C ALA A 87 13.02 16.15 -9.31
N PRO A 88 12.81 17.44 -9.00
CA PRO A 88 13.79 18.47 -9.26
C PRO A 88 15.08 18.25 -8.44
N GLU A 89 16.22 18.67 -8.98
CA GLU A 89 17.49 18.71 -8.25
C GLU A 89 17.40 19.65 -7.04
N ASP A 90 18.28 19.44 -6.06
CA ASP A 90 18.41 20.26 -4.85
C ASP A 90 17.14 20.32 -3.97
N THR A 91 16.25 19.33 -4.07
CA THR A 91 14.99 19.26 -3.30
C THR A 91 15.00 18.22 -2.18
N ALA A 92 16.12 17.57 -1.87
CA ALA A 92 16.22 16.63 -0.74
C ALA A 92 16.96 17.23 0.46
N ILE A 93 16.47 16.89 1.65
CA ILE A 93 17.11 17.18 2.94
C ILE A 93 17.35 15.86 3.65
N PHE A 94 18.62 15.61 4.01
CA PHE A 94 19.05 14.39 4.68
C PHE A 94 19.51 14.69 6.10
N ARG A 95 18.96 13.98 7.08
CA ARG A 95 19.25 14.19 8.50
C ARG A 95 19.17 12.91 9.31
N GLY A 96 19.68 12.96 10.53
CA GLY A 96 19.54 11.87 11.49
C GLY A 96 20.64 11.90 12.54
N THR A 97 20.88 10.76 13.18
CA THR A 97 21.95 10.58 14.17
C THR A 97 22.94 9.49 13.75
N VAL A 98 24.19 9.63 14.17
CA VAL A 98 25.18 8.56 14.18
C VAL A 98 25.44 8.18 15.63
N ASP A 99 25.03 6.97 15.99
CA ASP A 99 25.12 6.45 17.35
C ASP A 99 26.18 5.33 17.42
N ASP A 100 26.95 5.26 18.51
CA ASP A 100 27.87 4.14 18.77
C ASP A 100 27.07 2.84 19.02
N HIS A 101 27.73 1.68 19.00
CA HIS A 101 27.15 0.36 19.35
C HIS A 101 26.43 0.27 20.71
N ARG A 102 26.50 1.33 21.54
CA ARG A 102 25.83 1.48 22.85
C ARG A 102 24.65 2.47 22.82
N GLY A 103 24.29 3.01 21.66
CA GLY A 103 23.24 4.01 21.48
C GLY A 103 23.62 5.40 22.00
N MET A 104 24.90 5.77 21.93
CA MET A 104 25.36 7.12 22.30
C MET A 104 25.82 7.85 21.05
N GLY A 105 25.32 9.07 20.83
CA GLY A 105 25.71 9.91 19.69
C GLY A 105 27.22 10.14 19.60
N LEU A 106 27.76 10.01 18.40
CA LEU A 106 29.19 10.20 18.10
C LEU A 106 29.43 11.58 17.49
N GLU A 107 30.26 12.38 18.17
CA GLU A 107 30.76 13.67 17.67
C GLU A 107 31.90 13.48 16.66
N ASP A 108 32.08 14.44 15.76
CA ASP A 108 33.18 14.50 14.77
C ASP A 108 33.22 13.33 13.76
N VAL A 109 32.08 12.68 13.51
CA VAL A 109 31.93 11.73 12.40
C VAL A 109 31.63 12.54 11.13
N THR A 110 32.42 12.32 10.09
CA THR A 110 32.20 12.95 8.78
C THR A 110 31.21 12.12 7.98
N VAL A 111 30.05 12.70 7.66
CA VAL A 111 28.99 12.10 6.84
C VAL A 111 29.16 12.60 5.42
N ILE A 112 29.50 11.71 4.49
CA ILE A 112 29.71 12.04 3.07
C ILE A 112 28.58 11.40 2.27
N VAL A 113 27.81 12.22 1.55
CA VAL A 113 26.74 11.77 0.66
C VAL A 113 27.22 11.92 -0.78
N GLN A 114 27.16 10.85 -1.56
CA GLN A 114 27.61 10.80 -2.95
C GLN A 114 26.46 10.38 -3.86
N TRP A 115 26.26 11.10 -4.95
CA TRP A 115 25.25 10.81 -5.96
C TRP A 115 25.76 11.06 -7.37
N GLU A 116 25.06 10.49 -8.34
CA GLU A 116 25.35 10.70 -9.75
C GLU A 116 24.47 11.85 -10.29
N SER A 117 25.10 12.90 -10.83
CA SER A 117 24.44 13.96 -11.59
C SER A 117 25.17 14.18 -12.92
N GLY A 118 24.45 14.06 -14.04
CA GLY A 118 24.98 14.37 -15.36
C GLY A 118 26.26 13.60 -15.76
N ASN A 119 26.34 12.29 -15.47
CA ASN A 119 27.53 11.43 -15.63
C ASN A 119 28.75 11.85 -14.79
N GLN A 120 28.55 12.66 -13.76
CA GLN A 120 29.58 13.00 -12.77
C GLN A 120 29.13 12.56 -11.38
N TRP A 121 30.09 12.11 -10.58
CA TRP A 121 29.86 11.88 -9.15
C TRP A 121 30.01 13.21 -8.42
N VAL A 122 28.95 13.62 -7.75
CA VAL A 122 28.91 14.79 -6.87
C VAL A 122 28.86 14.29 -5.43
N PHE A 123 29.44 15.06 -4.52
CA PHE A 123 29.39 14.75 -3.10
C PHE A 123 29.19 16.00 -2.27
N GLU A 124 28.60 15.79 -1.10
CA GLU A 124 28.46 16.79 -0.05
C GLU A 124 28.82 16.14 1.29
N GLU A 125 29.41 16.90 2.20
CA GLU A 125 29.85 16.39 3.50
C GLU A 125 29.47 17.33 4.65
N THR A 126 29.22 16.73 5.81
CA THR A 126 29.05 17.45 7.07
C THR A 126 29.66 16.65 8.21
N GLN A 127 29.93 17.29 9.34
CA GLN A 127 30.33 16.62 10.56
C GLN A 127 29.17 16.53 11.54
N THR A 128 29.12 15.46 12.33
CA THR A 128 28.13 15.29 13.39
C THR A 128 28.42 16.22 14.57
N ASN A 129 27.36 16.69 15.23
CA ASN A 129 27.49 17.52 16.44
C ASN A 129 27.75 16.68 17.71
N ALA A 130 27.83 17.33 18.87
CA ALA A 130 28.02 16.68 20.18
C ALA A 130 26.94 15.65 20.57
N GLN A 131 25.78 15.65 19.90
CA GLN A 131 24.70 14.68 20.06
C GLN A 131 24.71 13.60 18.97
N GLY A 132 25.69 13.62 18.06
CA GLY A 132 25.75 12.72 16.90
C GLY A 132 24.83 13.09 15.75
N GLU A 133 24.17 14.26 15.79
CA GLU A 133 23.23 14.67 14.75
C GLU A 133 23.95 15.23 13.52
N TYR A 134 23.41 14.95 12.34
CA TYR A 134 23.86 15.52 11.08
C TYR A 134 22.70 16.10 10.27
N LEU A 135 23.01 17.07 9.41
CA LEU A 135 22.07 17.71 8.50
C LEU A 135 22.78 18.09 7.21
N LEU A 136 22.27 17.62 6.07
CA LEU A 136 22.65 18.05 4.73
C LEU A 136 21.39 18.54 4.00
N GLU A 137 21.52 19.64 3.27
CA GLU A 137 20.44 20.32 2.56
C GLU A 137 20.80 20.50 1.09
N ASN A 138 19.81 20.71 0.22
CA ASN A 138 20.03 20.89 -1.23
C ASN A 138 20.64 19.66 -1.91
N LEU A 139 20.30 18.46 -1.44
CA LEU A 139 20.66 17.22 -2.10
C LEU A 139 19.72 16.93 -3.25
N THR A 140 20.16 16.12 -4.22
CA THR A 140 19.29 15.59 -5.27
C THR A 140 18.58 14.32 -4.78
N PRO A 141 17.23 14.26 -4.80
CA PRO A 141 16.50 13.04 -4.46
C PRO A 141 16.94 11.86 -5.34
N GLY A 142 17.06 10.67 -4.77
CA GLY A 142 17.58 9.52 -5.52
C GLY A 142 18.28 8.51 -4.65
N LEU A 143 18.83 7.49 -5.32
CA LEU A 143 19.72 6.54 -4.68
C LEU A 143 21.10 7.19 -4.51
N VAL A 144 21.58 7.23 -3.27
CA VAL A 144 22.87 7.81 -2.91
C VAL A 144 23.71 6.81 -2.13
N ARG A 145 25.03 6.98 -2.19
CA ARG A 145 25.97 6.30 -1.29
C ARG A 145 26.26 7.24 -0.12
N VAL A 146 26.17 6.73 1.09
CA VAL A 146 26.53 7.46 2.31
C VAL A 146 27.71 6.76 2.96
N ASP A 147 28.83 7.48 3.08
CA ASP A 147 30.02 7.01 3.77
C ASP A 147 30.14 7.78 5.09
N LEU A 148 30.20 7.07 6.21
CA LEU A 148 30.51 7.63 7.52
C LEU A 148 31.98 7.38 7.81
N VAL A 149 32.75 8.46 7.99
CA VAL A 149 34.19 8.41 8.24
C VAL A 149 34.45 8.90 9.66
N PHE A 150 35.09 8.06 10.46
CA PHE A 150 35.46 8.38 11.83
C PHE A 150 36.94 8.09 12.09
N GLU A 151 37.68 9.13 12.46
CA GLU A 151 39.10 9.01 12.82
C GLU A 151 39.24 8.78 14.33
N ARG A 152 39.67 7.59 14.73
CA ARG A 152 39.88 7.23 16.14
C ARG A 152 41.04 6.26 16.30
N ASP A 153 41.80 6.43 17.38
CA ASP A 153 42.91 5.55 17.76
C ASP A 153 43.93 5.30 16.62
N ASN A 154 44.26 6.35 15.87
CA ASN A 154 45.20 6.33 14.75
C ASN A 154 44.78 5.41 13.59
N HIS A 155 43.47 5.22 13.44
CA HIS A 155 42.82 4.50 12.35
C HIS A 155 41.66 5.34 11.78
N THR A 156 41.37 5.16 10.50
CA THR A 156 40.20 5.73 9.84
C THR A 156 39.18 4.63 9.60
N ASP A 157 38.05 4.70 10.28
CA ASP A 157 36.93 3.77 10.11
C ASP A 157 35.93 4.34 9.11
N VAL A 158 35.58 3.53 8.11
CA VAL A 158 34.62 3.91 7.06
C VAL A 158 33.46 2.92 7.04
N LEU A 159 32.24 3.41 7.26
CA LEU A 159 31.01 2.65 7.09
C LEU A 159 30.27 3.14 5.85
N SER A 160 30.17 2.30 4.83
CA SER A 160 29.48 2.61 3.58
C SER A 160 28.08 2.01 3.55
N ASN A 161 27.08 2.84 3.22
CA ASN A 161 25.68 2.44 3.09
C ASN A 161 25.06 2.98 1.78
N ARG A 162 24.00 2.32 1.30
CA ARG A 162 23.10 2.82 0.26
C ARG A 162 21.85 3.38 0.91
N VAL A 163 21.54 4.63 0.59
CA VAL A 163 20.36 5.33 1.10
C VAL A 163 19.53 5.83 -0.07
N LEU A 164 18.21 5.82 0.10
CA LEU A 164 17.25 6.39 -0.83
C LEU A 164 16.72 7.70 -0.26
N LEU A 165 17.11 8.81 -0.91
CA LEU A 165 16.61 10.15 -0.57
C LEU A 165 15.21 10.34 -1.15
N SER A 166 14.30 10.73 -0.27
CA SER A 166 12.89 10.96 -0.54
C SER A 166 12.73 12.22 -1.41
N PRO A 167 11.89 12.17 -2.45
CA PRO A 167 11.50 13.36 -3.19
C PRO A 167 10.47 14.21 -2.43
N PRO A 168 10.24 15.47 -2.86
CA PRO A 168 9.16 16.29 -2.33
C PRO A 168 7.79 15.62 -2.50
N ALA A 169 7.00 15.63 -1.43
CA ALA A 169 5.66 15.03 -1.42
C ALA A 169 4.57 16.08 -1.66
N LEU A 170 3.74 15.88 -2.70
CA LEU A 170 2.55 16.68 -3.01
C LEU A 170 2.83 18.19 -3.15
N PHE A 171 2.74 18.94 -2.05
CA PHE A 171 2.85 20.41 -1.98
C PHE A 171 4.09 20.86 -1.19
N GLU A 172 4.87 19.93 -0.66
CA GLU A 172 6.11 20.24 0.04
C GLU A 172 7.21 20.59 -0.97
N PRO A 173 7.96 21.67 -0.77
CA PRO A 173 9.05 22.05 -1.67
C PRO A 173 10.28 21.13 -1.54
N TYR A 174 10.41 20.43 -0.41
CA TYR A 174 11.54 19.55 -0.10
C TYR A 174 11.06 18.19 0.35
N GLY A 175 11.79 17.15 -0.03
CA GLY A 175 11.67 15.80 0.51
C GLY A 175 12.60 15.63 1.71
N PHE A 176 12.06 15.07 2.79
CA PHE A 176 12.82 14.79 4.00
C PHE A 176 13.16 13.30 4.08
N THR A 177 14.41 13.01 4.42
CA THR A 177 14.87 11.66 4.72
C THR A 177 15.59 11.65 6.05
N THR A 178 15.00 10.94 7.02
CA THR A 178 15.59 10.74 8.34
C THR A 178 16.12 9.31 8.46
N VAL A 179 17.43 9.14 8.63
CA VAL A 179 18.06 7.83 8.83
C VAL A 179 19.01 7.93 10.01
N ASN A 180 18.92 6.97 10.94
CA ASN A 180 19.89 6.88 12.02
C ASN A 180 20.84 5.74 11.72
N PHE A 181 22.13 5.95 11.96
CA PHE A 181 23.17 4.97 11.71
C PHE A 181 23.75 4.46 13.03
N ASP A 182 23.79 3.15 13.17
CA ASP A 182 24.56 2.49 14.22
C ASP A 182 26.00 2.29 13.74
N PHE A 183 26.94 3.01 14.33
CA PHE A 183 28.36 2.92 14.00
C PHE A 183 29.01 1.74 14.73
N PRO A 184 29.60 0.78 14.00
CA PRO A 184 30.18 -0.42 14.60
C PRO A 184 31.32 -0.14 15.60
N SER A 185 31.51 -1.12 16.48
CA SER A 185 32.63 -1.09 17.43
C SER A 185 33.97 -1.23 16.72
N GLN A 186 35.05 -0.73 17.32
CA GLN A 186 36.40 -0.89 16.76
C GLN A 186 36.81 -2.36 16.55
N ALA A 187 36.33 -3.26 17.42
CA ALA A 187 36.61 -4.69 17.30
C ALA A 187 36.06 -5.26 15.99
N GLU A 188 34.89 -4.78 15.57
CA GLU A 188 34.22 -5.19 14.33
C GLU A 188 34.96 -4.65 13.10
N PHE A 189 35.39 -3.37 13.13
CA PHE A 189 36.26 -2.82 12.10
C PHE A 189 37.60 -3.55 12.01
N SER A 190 38.16 -4.00 13.13
CA SER A 190 39.43 -4.74 13.15
C SER A 190 39.31 -6.18 12.66
N ALA A 191 38.10 -6.77 12.70
CA ALA A 191 37.83 -8.10 12.16
C ALA A 191 37.62 -8.10 10.65
N SER A 192 37.31 -6.93 10.06
CA SER A 192 37.06 -6.79 8.63
C SER A 192 38.36 -6.91 7.83
N PRO A 193 38.37 -7.63 6.69
CA PRO A 193 39.58 -7.85 5.91
C PRO A 193 40.08 -6.54 5.29
N CYS A 194 41.40 -6.40 5.27
CA CYS A 194 42.06 -5.27 4.64
C CYS A 194 41.90 -5.25 3.12
N ASN A 195 41.51 -4.11 2.55
CA ASN A 195 41.38 -3.91 1.09
C ASN A 195 42.69 -4.17 0.32
N ASN A 196 43.85 -3.99 0.97
CA ASN A 196 45.18 -4.21 0.38
C ASN A 196 45.77 -5.59 0.72
N GLY A 197 45.03 -6.46 1.43
CA GLY A 197 45.49 -7.78 1.85
C GLY A 197 46.54 -7.79 2.97
N ALA A 198 46.77 -6.66 3.65
CA ALA A 198 47.67 -6.59 4.81
C ALA A 198 47.04 -7.23 6.08
N GLU A 199 47.88 -7.59 7.06
CA GLU A 199 47.41 -8.11 8.36
C GLU A 199 46.85 -7.00 9.27
N THR A 200 47.24 -5.74 9.04
CA THR A 200 46.77 -4.56 9.78
C THR A 200 46.48 -3.41 8.83
N CYS A 201 45.34 -2.74 9.00
CA CYS A 201 44.90 -1.65 8.16
C CYS A 201 44.86 -0.32 8.90
N GLU A 202 45.39 0.74 8.30
CA GLU A 202 45.17 2.12 8.75
C GLU A 202 43.75 2.59 8.40
N LEU A 203 43.25 2.22 7.21
CA LEU A 203 41.88 2.44 6.76
C LEU A 203 41.08 1.14 6.89
N ARG A 204 40.09 1.11 7.79
CA ARG A 204 39.21 -0.04 8.02
C ARG A 204 37.84 0.28 7.41
N THR A 205 37.31 -0.63 6.60
CA THR A 205 36.05 -0.38 5.87
C THR A 205 35.07 -1.52 6.11
N ILE A 206 33.84 -1.15 6.46
CA ILE A 206 32.67 -2.04 6.44
C ILE A 206 31.76 -1.50 5.35
N ASP A 207 31.52 -2.33 4.33
CA ASP A 207 30.72 -1.96 3.17
C ASP A 207 29.40 -2.73 3.14
N ASN A 208 28.32 -2.08 3.53
CA ASN A 208 26.96 -2.63 3.51
C ASN A 208 26.29 -2.46 2.14
N THR A 209 26.92 -1.75 1.19
CA THR A 209 26.33 -1.46 -0.12
C THR A 209 25.96 -2.70 -0.93
N PRO A 210 26.67 -3.86 -0.86
CA PRO A 210 26.26 -5.08 -1.54
C PRO A 210 24.98 -5.70 -0.96
N GLU A 211 24.82 -5.65 0.37
CA GLU A 211 23.64 -6.19 1.05
C GLU A 211 22.40 -5.31 0.83
N GLN A 212 22.62 -4.00 0.71
CA GLN A 212 21.59 -2.98 0.49
C GLN A 212 21.29 -2.73 -1.00
N MET A 213 21.66 -3.67 -1.89
CA MET A 213 21.39 -3.56 -3.33
C MET A 213 19.90 -3.71 -3.66
N GLU A 214 19.24 -4.68 -3.05
CA GLU A 214 17.81 -4.94 -3.27
C GLU A 214 16.94 -3.94 -2.48
N HIS A 215 17.31 -3.70 -1.22
CA HIS A 215 16.59 -2.81 -0.32
C HIS A 215 17.55 -1.77 0.28
N PRO A 216 17.67 -0.57 -0.33
CA PRO A 216 18.43 0.52 0.26
C PRO A 216 17.77 1.03 1.52
N LEU A 217 18.55 1.66 2.41
CA LEU A 217 17.99 2.35 3.57
C LEU A 217 17.07 3.48 3.11
N MET A 218 15.87 3.55 3.67
CA MET A 218 14.92 4.63 3.41
C MET A 218 14.38 5.17 4.73
N ASP A 219 13.71 6.32 4.66
CA ASP A 219 13.05 6.88 5.84
C ASP A 219 12.02 5.88 6.40
N PRO A 220 12.15 5.44 7.68
CA PRO A 220 11.22 4.51 8.30
C PRO A 220 9.77 5.03 8.34
N ALA A 221 9.57 6.34 8.40
CA ALA A 221 8.24 6.94 8.37
C ALA A 221 7.58 6.78 6.99
N ALA A 222 8.37 6.92 5.91
CA ALA A 222 7.89 6.69 4.55
C ALA A 222 7.52 5.20 4.36
N ALA A 223 8.37 4.27 4.82
CA ALA A 223 8.07 2.84 4.79
C ALA A 223 6.83 2.48 5.63
N GLY A 224 6.70 3.06 6.81
CA GLY A 224 5.59 2.81 7.74
C GLY A 224 4.22 3.20 7.18
N LEU A 225 4.14 4.24 6.35
CA LEU A 225 2.89 4.65 5.72
C LEU A 225 2.28 3.54 4.85
N TYR A 226 3.11 2.80 4.09
CA TYR A 226 2.65 1.69 3.26
C TYR A 226 2.10 0.54 4.10
N VAL A 227 2.79 0.22 5.19
CA VAL A 227 2.35 -0.83 6.12
C VAL A 227 0.98 -0.47 6.73
N VAL A 228 0.78 0.80 7.12
CA VAL A 228 -0.51 1.28 7.64
C VAL A 228 -1.61 1.20 6.58
N ILE A 229 -1.32 1.55 5.32
CA ILE A 229 -2.26 1.39 4.21
C ILE A 229 -2.63 -0.09 4.03
N GLY A 230 -1.66 -1.01 4.12
CA GLY A 230 -1.91 -2.45 4.05
C GLY A 230 -2.87 -2.95 5.13
N PHE A 231 -2.66 -2.54 6.40
CA PHE A 231 -3.60 -2.83 7.48
C PHE A 231 -4.98 -2.19 7.26
N GLY A 232 -5.02 -0.98 6.70
CA GLY A 232 -6.27 -0.34 6.27
C GLY A 232 -7.04 -1.17 5.26
N PHE A 233 -6.36 -1.70 4.23
CA PHE A 233 -6.97 -2.56 3.22
C PHE A 233 -7.45 -3.89 3.81
N MET A 234 -6.68 -4.53 4.68
CA MET A 234 -7.13 -5.73 5.39
C MET A 234 -8.38 -5.46 6.23
N GLY A 235 -8.44 -4.33 6.95
CA GLY A 235 -9.60 -3.94 7.73
C GLY A 235 -10.85 -3.71 6.86
N LEU A 236 -10.72 -2.95 5.76
CA LEU A 236 -11.81 -2.70 4.82
C LEU A 236 -12.30 -4.00 4.16
N ALA A 237 -11.39 -4.91 3.81
CA ALA A 237 -11.70 -6.22 3.26
C ALA A 237 -12.55 -7.05 4.23
N LEU A 238 -12.14 -7.14 5.50
CA LEU A 238 -12.89 -7.89 6.52
C LEU A 238 -14.29 -7.32 6.76
N ILE A 239 -14.41 -6.00 6.82
CA ILE A 239 -15.72 -5.33 6.98
C ILE A 239 -16.60 -5.58 5.75
N SER A 240 -16.05 -5.46 4.54
CA SER A 240 -16.76 -5.73 3.28
C SER A 240 -17.26 -7.17 3.21
N GLY A 241 -16.39 -8.15 3.50
CA GLY A 241 -16.75 -9.57 3.55
C GLY A 241 -17.83 -9.85 4.61
N GLY A 242 -17.70 -9.25 5.81
CA GLY A 242 -18.67 -9.36 6.88
C GLY A 242 -20.05 -8.82 6.50
N PHE A 243 -20.12 -7.64 5.87
CA PHE A 243 -21.37 -7.07 5.35
C PHE A 243 -21.96 -7.90 4.22
N SER A 244 -21.13 -8.47 3.34
CA SER A 244 -21.62 -9.38 2.30
C SER A 244 -22.27 -10.64 2.89
N ILE A 245 -21.63 -11.28 3.88
CA ILE A 245 -22.21 -12.44 4.58
C ILE A 245 -23.50 -12.06 5.32
N ALA A 246 -23.51 -10.91 6.01
CA ALA A 246 -24.70 -10.42 6.69
C ALA A 246 -25.84 -10.11 5.70
N SER A 247 -25.53 -9.61 4.51
CA SER A 247 -26.52 -9.36 3.45
C SER A 247 -27.21 -10.64 2.97
N LEU A 248 -26.47 -11.75 2.89
CA LEU A 248 -27.02 -13.06 2.54
C LEU A 248 -27.96 -13.60 3.63
N ARG A 249 -27.63 -13.38 4.91
CA ARG A 249 -28.47 -13.83 6.04
C ARG A 249 -29.72 -12.97 6.22
N LEU A 250 -29.58 -11.65 6.12
CA LEU A 250 -30.64 -10.69 6.38
C LEU A 250 -31.50 -10.40 5.14
N GLY A 251 -31.03 -10.73 3.94
CA GLY A 251 -31.69 -10.37 2.69
C GLY A 251 -31.60 -8.88 2.34
N SER A 252 -30.59 -8.16 2.84
CA SER A 252 -30.49 -6.70 2.72
C SER A 252 -29.64 -6.27 1.52
N LEU A 253 -30.31 -5.75 0.47
CA LEU A 253 -29.64 -5.15 -0.69
C LEU A 253 -28.82 -3.88 -0.36
N PRO A 254 -29.27 -2.96 0.52
CA PRO A 254 -28.47 -1.81 0.93
C PRO A 254 -27.15 -2.22 1.60
N LEU A 255 -27.16 -3.28 2.41
CA LEU A 255 -25.94 -3.76 3.07
C LEU A 255 -24.94 -4.32 2.06
N LEU A 256 -25.42 -5.02 1.02
CA LEU A 256 -24.61 -5.49 -0.08
C LEU A 256 -23.97 -4.34 -0.88
N ARG A 257 -24.69 -3.23 -1.06
CA ARG A 257 -24.15 -2.01 -1.71
C ARG A 257 -22.98 -1.43 -0.93
N VAL A 258 -23.14 -1.27 0.39
CA VAL A 258 -22.07 -0.78 1.25
C VAL A 258 -20.86 -1.71 1.19
N ALA A 259 -21.07 -3.03 1.24
CA ALA A 259 -20.00 -4.02 1.10
C ALA A 259 -19.23 -3.85 -0.22
N SER A 260 -19.95 -3.71 -1.35
CA SER A 260 -19.34 -3.54 -2.68
C SER A 260 -18.56 -2.22 -2.83
N VAL A 261 -19.03 -1.14 -2.18
CA VAL A 261 -18.30 0.14 -2.16
C VAL A 261 -17.04 0.03 -1.31
N LEU A 262 -17.09 -0.63 -0.15
CA LEU A 262 -15.91 -0.81 0.69
C LEU A 262 -14.82 -1.63 -0.02
N SER A 263 -15.19 -2.66 -0.79
CA SER A 263 -14.23 -3.46 -1.56
C SER A 263 -13.57 -2.70 -2.72
N LEU A 264 -14.13 -1.57 -3.15
CA LEU A 264 -13.52 -0.73 -4.19
C LEU A 264 -12.19 -0.11 -3.72
N PHE A 265 -12.12 0.23 -2.44
CA PHE A 265 -10.99 0.94 -1.85
C PHE A 265 -9.82 0.02 -1.48
N THR A 266 -9.97 -1.30 -1.56
CA THR A 266 -8.87 -2.25 -1.34
C THR A 266 -8.07 -2.45 -2.62
N MET A 267 -7.47 -1.37 -3.10
CA MET A 267 -6.68 -1.37 -4.34
C MET A 267 -5.44 -2.25 -4.18
N GLY A 268 -5.02 -2.89 -5.26
CA GLY A 268 -3.79 -3.68 -5.31
C GLY A 268 -3.06 -3.42 -6.61
N HIS A 269 -1.87 -4.00 -6.76
CA HIS A 269 -0.99 -3.78 -7.90
C HIS A 269 -1.70 -3.98 -9.26
N PHE A 270 -2.54 -5.02 -9.38
CA PHE A 270 -3.27 -5.33 -10.63
C PHE A 270 -4.66 -4.68 -10.73
N TYR A 271 -5.05 -3.82 -9.78
CA TYR A 271 -6.38 -3.21 -9.73
C TYR A 271 -7.57 -4.21 -9.78
N SER A 272 -7.32 -5.50 -9.54
CA SER A 272 -8.31 -6.57 -9.71
C SER A 272 -9.48 -6.42 -8.72
N ALA A 273 -9.17 -6.20 -7.44
CA ALA A 273 -10.17 -6.00 -6.41
C ALA A 273 -11.02 -4.74 -6.65
N CYS A 274 -10.42 -3.64 -7.11
CA CYS A 274 -11.18 -2.41 -7.35
C CYS A 274 -12.07 -2.49 -8.59
N ILE A 275 -11.59 -3.09 -9.69
CA ILE A 275 -12.39 -3.27 -10.91
C ILE A 275 -13.57 -4.21 -10.61
N LEU A 276 -13.32 -5.34 -9.97
CA LEU A 276 -14.39 -6.27 -9.60
C LEU A 276 -15.34 -5.67 -8.56
N GLY A 277 -14.84 -4.90 -7.60
CA GLY A 277 -15.66 -4.13 -6.66
C GLY A 277 -16.58 -3.14 -7.37
N LEU A 278 -16.06 -2.38 -8.34
CA LEU A 278 -16.86 -1.46 -9.16
C LEU A 278 -17.93 -2.19 -9.97
N THR A 279 -17.59 -3.34 -10.58
CA THR A 279 -18.60 -4.15 -11.27
C THR A 279 -19.68 -4.65 -10.32
N ALA A 280 -19.32 -5.07 -9.10
CA ALA A 280 -20.29 -5.48 -8.09
C ALA A 280 -21.23 -4.33 -7.72
N VAL A 281 -20.70 -3.12 -7.50
CA VAL A 281 -21.51 -1.91 -7.23
C VAL A 281 -22.53 -1.72 -8.35
N ILE A 282 -22.11 -1.70 -9.62
CA ILE A 282 -23.02 -1.51 -10.76
C ILE A 282 -24.10 -2.59 -10.79
N LEU A 283 -23.70 -3.86 -10.61
CA LEU A 283 -24.64 -5.00 -10.62
C LEU A 283 -25.70 -4.89 -9.51
N THR A 284 -25.38 -4.32 -8.33
CA THR A 284 -26.38 -4.12 -7.27
C THR A 284 -27.49 -3.12 -7.62
N PHE A 285 -27.27 -2.24 -8.61
CA PHE A 285 -28.30 -1.34 -9.12
C PHE A 285 -29.20 -1.99 -10.17
N LEU A 286 -28.71 -3.04 -10.83
CA LEU A 286 -29.47 -3.83 -11.81
C LEU A 286 -30.37 -4.89 -11.18
N VAL A 287 -30.24 -5.13 -9.86
CA VAL A 287 -31.10 -6.10 -9.15
C VAL A 287 -32.54 -5.58 -9.10
N PRO A 288 -33.52 -6.30 -9.68
CA PRO A 288 -34.91 -5.90 -9.60
C PRO A 288 -35.42 -5.98 -8.16
N ARG A 289 -36.25 -5.00 -7.77
CA ARG A 289 -36.92 -5.03 -6.47
C ARG A 289 -38.00 -6.11 -6.49
N ARG A 290 -37.94 -7.04 -5.55
CA ARG A 290 -38.97 -8.07 -5.40
C ARG A 290 -40.09 -7.52 -4.51
N LEU A 291 -41.15 -7.06 -5.16
CA LEU A 291 -42.35 -6.56 -4.53
C LEU A 291 -43.38 -7.70 -4.50
N VAL A 292 -43.97 -7.98 -3.35
CA VAL A 292 -45.08 -8.92 -3.17
C VAL A 292 -46.28 -8.19 -2.60
N PRO A 293 -47.51 -8.52 -3.03
CA PRO A 293 -48.71 -7.92 -2.49
C PRO A 293 -48.88 -8.27 -1.01
N VAL A 294 -49.30 -7.29 -0.21
CA VAL A 294 -49.60 -7.49 1.20
C VAL A 294 -50.91 -8.27 1.27
N MET A 295 -50.88 -9.54 1.67
CA MET A 295 -52.10 -10.35 1.82
C MET A 295 -52.97 -9.84 2.98
N SER A 296 -54.29 -9.84 2.79
CA SER A 296 -55.29 -9.45 3.81
C SER A 296 -55.44 -10.47 4.93
#